data_AF-A0A0M3AST3-F1
#
_entry.id   AF-A0A0M3AST3-F1
#
_cell.length_a   1.000
_cell.length_b   1.000
_cell.length_c   1.000
_cell.angle_alpha   90.00
_cell.angle_beta   90.00
_cell.angle_gamma   90.00
#
_symmetry.space_group_name_H-M   'P 1'
#
loop_
_entity.id
_entity.type
_entity.pdbx_description
1 polymer ?
#
loop_
_entity_poly.entity_id
_entity_poly.type
_entity_poly.pdbx_seq_one_letter_code
_entity_poly.pdbx_strand_id
1 'polypeptide(L)'
;MRFDRGMASDFAENVRGYDVIVDCTGSDDTLEHLSDFDWQDEKTFISLSMTWGAEGLLAFCAKEGSFPVIDAKNRFAKAGAPAVRHDEANVEAIGCWHPVFPASSDDVQQWAALGSKFCRAAIIDSTRCLRYFRRNASDGVEVIDV
;
A
#
# COMPACT_ATOMS: atom_id res chain seq x y z
N MET A 1 -25.41 1.13 -14.11
CA MET A 1 -24.74 0.01 -14.80
C MET A 1 -24.87 -1.21 -13.87
N ARG A 2 -25.67 -2.22 -14.22
CA ARG A 2 -25.80 -3.44 -13.41
C ARG A 2 -24.73 -4.42 -13.88
N PHE A 3 -23.75 -4.72 -13.03
CA PHE A 3 -22.83 -5.82 -13.28
C PHE A 3 -23.60 -7.14 -13.21
N ASP A 4 -23.42 -7.99 -14.21
CA ASP A 4 -24.06 -9.30 -14.28
C ASP A 4 -23.52 -10.21 -13.16
N ARG A 5 -24.40 -10.95 -12.49
CA ARG A 5 -24.05 -11.76 -11.31
C ARG A 5 -23.04 -12.86 -11.64
N GLY A 6 -23.07 -13.41 -12.85
CA GLY A 6 -22.12 -14.43 -13.29
C GLY A 6 -20.70 -13.89 -13.51
N MET A 7 -20.56 -12.64 -13.97
CA MET A 7 -19.25 -12.03 -14.17
C MET A 7 -18.58 -11.64 -12.85
N ALA A 8 -19.38 -11.28 -11.84
CA ALA A 8 -18.90 -10.98 -10.50
C ALA A 8 -18.41 -12.23 -9.75
N SER A 9 -19.07 -13.39 -9.93
CA SER A 9 -18.58 -14.65 -9.36
C SER A 9 -17.26 -15.10 -9.99
N ASP A 10 -17.11 -14.96 -11.32
CA ASP A 10 -15.87 -15.31 -12.00
C ASP A 10 -14.70 -14.41 -11.56
N PHE A 11 -14.96 -13.13 -11.32
CA PHE A 11 -13.95 -12.21 -10.78
C PHE A 11 -13.52 -12.58 -9.36
N ALA A 12 -14.48 -12.89 -8.48
CA ALA A 12 -14.18 -13.28 -7.10
C ALA A 12 -13.34 -14.57 -7.04
N GLU A 13 -13.70 -15.58 -7.83
CA GLU A 13 -12.93 -16.83 -7.94
C GLU A 13 -11.51 -16.58 -8.47
N ASN A 14 -11.36 -15.71 -9.47
CA ASN A 14 -10.04 -15.34 -9.99
C ASN A 14 -9.17 -14.64 -8.94
N VAL A 15 -9.75 -13.71 -8.16
CA VAL A 15 -9.03 -13.00 -7.10
C VAL A 15 -8.64 -13.93 -5.95
N ARG A 16 -9.50 -14.90 -5.60
CA ARG A 16 -9.19 -15.94 -4.59
C ARG A 16 -8.04 -16.84 -5.00
N GLY A 17 -7.78 -17.00 -6.29
CA GLY A 17 -6.69 -17.83 -6.80
C GLY A 17 -5.28 -17.27 -6.55
N TYR A 18 -5.14 -16.03 -6.05
CA TYR A 18 -3.84 -15.45 -5.72
C TYR A 18 -3.43 -15.75 -4.27
N ASP A 19 -2.16 -16.08 -4.07
CA ASP A 19 -1.57 -16.26 -2.72
C ASP A 19 -1.14 -14.94 -2.07
N VAL A 20 -0.84 -13.93 -2.90
CA VAL A 20 -0.28 -12.64 -2.49
C VAL A 20 -1.12 -11.51 -3.05
N ILE A 21 -1.58 -10.63 -2.18
CA ILE A 21 -2.40 -9.48 -2.53
C ILE A 21 -1.59 -8.21 -2.25
N VAL A 22 -1.31 -7.44 -3.30
CA VAL A 22 -0.53 -6.20 -3.21
C VAL A 22 -1.43 -5.00 -3.46
N ASP A 23 -1.65 -4.21 -2.43
CA ASP A 23 -2.29 -2.90 -2.49
C ASP A 23 -1.23 -1.80 -2.60
N CYS A 24 -1.42 -0.93 -3.59
CA CYS A 24 -0.63 0.29 -3.78
C CYS A 24 -1.54 1.50 -4.02
N THR A 25 -2.80 1.45 -3.56
CA THR A 25 -3.81 2.47 -3.86
C THR A 25 -3.70 3.69 -2.96
N GLY A 26 -3.17 3.52 -1.74
CA GLY A 26 -3.15 4.56 -0.72
C GLY A 26 -4.55 4.93 -0.21
N SER A 27 -5.56 4.08 -0.43
CA SER A 27 -6.96 4.34 -0.08
C SER A 27 -7.40 3.51 1.12
N ASP A 28 -7.90 4.17 2.15
CA ASP A 28 -8.53 3.51 3.30
C ASP A 28 -9.70 2.62 2.89
N ASP A 29 -10.53 3.06 1.94
CA ASP A 29 -11.67 2.28 1.44
C ASP A 29 -11.22 0.96 0.78
N THR A 30 -10.10 0.95 0.07
CA THR A 30 -9.52 -0.29 -0.46
C THR A 30 -9.15 -1.23 0.69
N LEU A 31 -8.53 -0.73 1.76
CA LEU A 31 -8.14 -1.56 2.90
C LEU A 31 -9.36 -2.16 3.62
N GLU A 32 -10.45 -1.39 3.76
CA GLU A 32 -11.71 -1.90 4.30
C GLU A 32 -12.28 -3.01 3.40
N HIS A 33 -12.31 -2.81 2.07
CA HIS A 33 -12.76 -3.84 1.14
C HIS A 33 -11.89 -5.11 1.17
N LEU A 34 -10.57 -4.98 1.35
CA LEU A 34 -9.67 -6.14 1.51
C LEU A 34 -9.93 -6.88 2.84
N SER A 35 -10.45 -6.19 3.85
CA SER A 35 -10.85 -6.79 5.12
C SER A 35 -12.18 -7.54 5.01
N ASP A 36 -13.13 -6.93 4.31
CA ASP A 36 -14.50 -7.44 4.15
C ASP A 36 -14.63 -8.53 3.08
N PHE A 37 -13.68 -8.62 2.15
CA PHE A 37 -13.71 -9.62 1.09
C PHE A 37 -13.56 -11.04 1.65
N ASP A 38 -14.39 -11.95 1.14
CA ASP A 38 -14.39 -13.36 1.53
C ASP A 38 -13.31 -14.15 0.77
N TRP A 39 -12.10 -14.20 1.35
CA TRP A 39 -10.90 -14.79 0.74
C TRP A 39 -10.87 -16.31 0.70
N GLN A 40 -11.65 -17.00 1.53
CA GLN A 40 -11.72 -18.47 1.66
C GLN A 40 -10.45 -19.17 2.20
N ASP A 41 -9.27 -18.55 2.10
CA ASP A 41 -8.00 -19.04 2.61
C ASP A 41 -7.05 -17.90 3.02
N GLU A 42 -5.94 -18.26 3.67
CA GLU A 42 -4.94 -17.32 4.17
C GLU A 42 -4.13 -16.69 3.03
N LYS A 43 -4.05 -15.36 3.00
CA LYS A 43 -3.31 -14.60 1.99
C LYS A 43 -2.14 -13.84 2.62
N THR A 44 -1.07 -13.66 1.87
CA THR A 44 -0.04 -12.66 2.21
C THR A 44 -0.47 -11.31 1.66
N PHE A 45 -0.96 -10.43 2.54
CA PHE A 45 -1.31 -9.06 2.20
C PHE A 45 -0.10 -8.15 2.33
N ILE A 46 0.08 -7.31 1.33
CA ILE A 46 1.08 -6.24 1.31
C ILE A 46 0.36 -4.94 0.96
N SER A 47 0.52 -3.90 1.77
CA SER A 47 0.04 -2.55 1.44
C SER A 47 1.22 -1.58 1.44
N LEU A 48 1.39 -0.89 0.31
CA LEU A 48 2.44 0.08 0.04
C LEU A 48 1.81 1.44 -0.16
N SER A 49 2.08 2.38 0.74
CA SER A 49 1.54 3.74 0.70
C SER A 49 2.66 4.76 0.70
N MET A 50 2.84 5.43 -0.44
CA MET A 50 3.80 6.52 -0.56
C MET A 50 3.28 7.74 0.19
N THR A 51 4.12 8.35 1.01
CA THR A 51 3.74 9.55 1.75
C THR A 51 3.73 10.77 0.83
N TRP A 52 3.13 11.86 1.31
CA TRP A 52 3.09 13.13 0.59
C TRP A 52 4.47 13.56 0.09
N GLY A 53 4.52 14.12 -1.13
CA GLY A 53 5.76 14.62 -1.74
C GLY A 53 6.85 13.56 -1.98
N ALA A 54 6.46 12.27 -1.99
CA ALA A 54 7.41 11.15 -1.98
C ALA A 54 8.46 11.25 -0.86
N GLU A 55 8.10 11.84 0.29
CA GLU A 55 8.99 11.94 1.45
C GLU A 55 9.31 10.57 2.08
N GLY A 56 8.54 9.54 1.74
CA GLY A 56 8.68 8.20 2.30
C GLY A 56 7.71 7.17 1.72
N LEU A 57 7.82 5.94 2.22
CA LEU A 57 7.00 4.79 1.90
C LEU A 57 6.66 4.02 3.18
N LEU A 58 5.37 3.90 3.47
CA LEU A 58 4.84 2.97 4.47
C LEU A 58 4.62 1.61 3.79
N ALA A 59 5.22 0.56 4.35
CA ALA A 59 5.14 -0.79 3.81
C ALA A 59 4.69 -1.78 4.89
N PHE A 60 3.46 -2.27 4.76
CA PHE A 60 2.84 -3.20 5.68
C PHE A 60 2.77 -4.60 5.08
N CYS A 61 2.99 -5.62 5.90
CA CYS A 61 2.81 -7.03 5.55
C CYS A 61 2.02 -7.73 6.67
N ALA A 62 1.09 -8.61 6.28
CA ALA A 62 0.48 -9.58 7.18
C ALA A 62 0.03 -10.80 6.39
N LYS A 63 0.14 -11.99 6.99
CA LYS A 63 -0.39 -13.22 6.43
C LYS A 63 -1.57 -13.71 7.27
N GLU A 64 -2.78 -13.51 6.78
CA GLU A 64 -4.04 -13.78 7.50
C GLU A 64 -5.19 -14.14 6.53
N GLY A 65 -6.32 -14.60 7.06
CA GLY A 65 -7.53 -14.90 6.25
C GLY A 65 -8.27 -13.67 5.72
N SER A 66 -7.95 -12.48 6.21
CA SER A 66 -8.43 -11.21 5.67
C SER A 66 -7.44 -10.08 6.00
N PHE A 67 -7.56 -8.94 5.32
CA PHE A 67 -6.68 -7.81 5.61
C PHE A 67 -6.96 -7.25 7.01
N PRO A 68 -5.93 -7.07 7.86
CA PRO A 68 -6.10 -6.61 9.24
C PRO A 68 -6.22 -5.09 9.33
N VAL A 69 -7.30 -4.55 8.77
CA VAL A 69 -7.46 -3.11 8.54
C VAL A 69 -7.29 -2.25 9.80
N ILE A 70 -7.81 -2.69 10.95
CA ILE A 70 -7.70 -1.97 12.22
C ILE A 70 -6.24 -1.88 12.68
N ASP A 71 -5.47 -2.98 12.62
CA ASP A 71 -4.06 -2.97 13.00
C ASP A 71 -3.22 -2.14 12.02
N ALA A 72 -3.43 -2.33 10.72
CA ALA A 72 -2.72 -1.60 9.68
C ALA A 72 -2.92 -0.09 9.81
N LYS A 73 -4.17 0.39 9.88
CA LYS A 73 -4.49 1.82 10.03
C LYS A 73 -3.93 2.40 11.33
N ASN A 74 -4.00 1.67 12.44
CA ASN A 74 -3.40 2.10 13.70
C ASN A 74 -1.88 2.26 13.62
N ARG A 75 -1.19 1.34 12.93
CA ARG A 75 0.27 1.44 12.74
C ARG A 75 0.63 2.56 11.77
N PHE A 76 -0.11 2.72 10.67
CA PHE A 76 0.08 3.83 9.73
C PHE A 76 -0.08 5.19 10.43
N ALA A 77 -1.12 5.36 11.24
CA ALA A 77 -1.35 6.58 12.01
C ALA A 77 -0.23 6.88 13.02
N LYS A 78 0.40 5.84 13.58
CA LYS A 78 1.51 5.96 14.55
C LYS A 78 2.88 6.11 13.90
N ALA A 79 3.00 5.85 12.60
CA ALA A 79 4.28 5.83 11.91
C ALA A 79 4.98 7.20 11.81
N GLY A 80 4.24 8.30 12.06
CA GLY A 80 4.79 9.65 11.98
C GLY A 80 5.02 10.13 10.54
N ALA A 81 4.30 9.57 9.58
CA ALA A 81 4.32 10.04 8.20
C ALA A 81 3.77 11.49 8.09
N PRO A 82 4.30 12.29 7.15
CA PRO A 82 3.84 13.66 6.95
C PRO A 82 2.37 13.69 6.52
N ALA A 83 1.62 14.68 7.01
CA ALA A 83 0.26 14.93 6.57
C ALA A 83 0.24 15.39 5.10
N VAL A 84 -0.82 15.01 4.39
CA VAL A 84 -1.08 15.46 3.01
C VAL A 84 -1.36 16.97 3.01
N ARG A 85 -0.63 17.72 2.18
CA ARG A 85 -0.78 19.18 2.05
C ARG A 85 -1.61 19.51 0.82
N HIS A 86 -2.93 19.47 0.97
CA HIS A 86 -3.88 19.64 -0.13
C HIS A 86 -3.90 21.05 -0.74
N ASP A 87 -3.35 22.04 -0.04
CA ASP A 87 -3.25 23.44 -0.46
C ASP A 87 -2.05 23.73 -1.38
N GLU A 88 -1.02 22.87 -1.35
CA GLU A 88 0.24 23.08 -2.09
C GLU A 88 0.22 22.53 -3.52
N ALA A 89 -0.82 21.80 -3.95
CA ALA A 89 -0.88 21.19 -5.28
C ALA A 89 -2.29 21.14 -5.87
N ASN A 90 -2.38 21.20 -7.20
CA ASN A 90 -3.59 20.82 -7.95
C ASN A 90 -3.76 19.29 -7.86
N VAL A 91 -4.07 18.79 -6.66
CA VAL A 91 -4.17 17.35 -6.39
C VAL A 91 -5.47 16.82 -6.98
N GLU A 92 -5.41 16.32 -8.21
CA GLU A 92 -6.54 15.61 -8.83
C GLU A 92 -6.70 14.18 -8.31
N ALA A 93 -5.89 13.76 -7.32
CA ALA A 93 -5.88 12.41 -6.73
C ALA A 93 -5.69 11.27 -7.75
N ILE A 94 -5.04 11.58 -8.88
CA ILE A 94 -4.78 10.67 -10.01
C ILE A 94 -3.57 9.75 -9.82
N GLY A 95 -2.91 9.81 -8.67
CA GLY A 95 -1.83 8.91 -8.27
C GLY A 95 -0.43 9.51 -8.36
N CYS A 96 0.53 8.86 -7.70
CA CYS A 96 1.91 9.35 -7.52
C CYS A 96 2.75 9.35 -8.80
N TRP A 97 2.34 8.63 -9.84
CA TRP A 97 3.00 8.63 -11.14
C TRP A 97 2.60 9.80 -12.04
N HIS A 98 1.58 10.57 -11.66
CA HIS A 98 1.11 11.66 -12.48
C HIS A 98 1.99 12.91 -12.31
N PRO A 99 2.26 13.69 -13.37
CA PRO A 99 3.08 14.92 -13.30
C PRO A 99 2.60 16.03 -12.34
N VAL A 100 1.38 15.93 -11.81
CA VAL A 100 0.83 16.91 -10.83
C VAL A 100 1.09 16.48 -9.38
N PHE A 101 1.54 15.24 -9.16
CA PHE A 101 1.99 14.80 -7.85
C PHE A 101 3.30 15.54 -7.53
N PRO A 102 3.47 16.07 -6.31
CA PRO A 102 4.61 16.93 -5.97
C PRO A 102 5.87 16.11 -5.66
N ALA A 103 6.29 15.27 -6.59
CA ALA A 103 7.54 14.52 -6.54
C ALA A 103 8.09 14.34 -7.96
N SER A 104 9.41 14.12 -8.07
CA SER A 104 10.01 13.78 -9.35
C SER A 104 9.72 12.31 -9.72
N SER A 105 9.89 11.97 -11.00
CA SER A 105 9.74 10.57 -11.44
C SER A 105 10.76 9.63 -10.80
N ASP A 106 11.96 10.13 -10.48
CA ASP A 106 13.02 9.35 -9.84
C ASP A 106 12.72 9.09 -8.36
N ASP A 107 12.09 10.03 -7.65
CA ASP A 107 11.57 9.79 -6.30
C ASP A 107 10.59 8.62 -6.28
N VAL A 108 9.62 8.65 -7.21
CA VAL A 108 8.59 7.60 -7.33
C VAL A 108 9.23 6.26 -7.69
N GLN A 109 10.22 6.24 -8.58
CA GLN A 109 10.96 5.02 -8.92
C GLN A 109 11.79 4.46 -7.77
N GLN A 110 12.40 5.32 -6.93
CA GLN A 110 13.12 4.87 -5.73
C GLN A 110 12.19 4.07 -4.81
N TRP A 111 10.97 4.57 -4.57
CA TRP A 111 9.97 3.87 -3.76
C TRP A 111 9.42 2.63 -4.44
N ALA A 112 9.22 2.62 -5.76
CA ALA A 112 8.79 1.42 -6.49
C ALA A 112 9.82 0.29 -6.38
N ALA A 113 11.12 0.62 -6.49
CA ALA A 113 12.20 -0.34 -6.33
C ALA A 113 12.28 -0.89 -4.89
N LEU A 114 12.11 -0.03 -3.90
CA LEU A 114 12.12 -0.43 -2.49
C LEU A 114 10.88 -1.25 -2.12
N GLY A 115 9.69 -0.84 -2.58
CA GLY A 115 8.43 -1.57 -2.42
C GLY A 115 8.53 -2.98 -3.01
N SER A 116 9.12 -3.12 -4.19
CA SER A 116 9.35 -4.44 -4.81
C SER A 116 10.27 -5.34 -3.96
N LYS A 117 11.30 -4.78 -3.32
CA LYS A 117 12.16 -5.51 -2.38
C LYS A 117 11.40 -5.91 -1.11
N PHE A 118 10.54 -5.03 -0.60
CA PHE A 118 9.68 -5.32 0.54
C PHE A 118 8.71 -6.46 0.20
N CYS A 119 8.04 -6.41 -0.96
CA CYS A 119 7.14 -7.49 -1.41
C CYS A 119 7.86 -8.83 -1.43
N ARG A 120 9.07 -8.90 -2.01
CA ARG A 120 9.85 -10.13 -2.03
C ARG A 120 10.18 -10.64 -0.62
N ALA A 121 10.55 -9.76 0.31
CA ALA A 121 10.85 -10.15 1.69
C ALA A 121 9.58 -10.64 2.42
N ALA A 122 8.45 -9.98 2.21
CA ALA A 122 7.15 -10.36 2.73
C ALA A 122 6.69 -11.74 2.22
N ILE A 123 6.95 -12.05 0.95
CA ILE A 123 6.63 -13.37 0.38
C ILE A 123 7.47 -14.49 1.04
N ILE A 124 8.72 -14.21 1.41
CA ILE A 124 9.63 -15.22 1.99
C ILE A 124 9.35 -15.46 3.49
N ASP A 125 9.16 -14.40 4.27
CA ASP A 125 9.07 -14.49 5.73
C ASP A 125 7.62 -14.33 6.24
N SER A 126 6.78 -13.56 5.54
CA SER A 126 5.36 -13.32 5.84
C SER A 126 5.04 -12.82 7.26
N THR A 127 6.07 -12.54 8.06
CA THR A 127 5.94 -11.97 9.39
C THR A 127 5.21 -10.64 9.32
N ARG A 128 4.19 -10.50 10.16
CA ARG A 128 3.44 -9.25 10.28
C ARG A 128 4.38 -8.13 10.69
N CYS A 129 4.44 -7.07 9.89
CA CYS A 129 5.27 -5.90 10.18
C CYS A 129 4.75 -4.65 9.47
N LEU A 130 5.10 -3.49 10.03
CA LEU A 130 5.13 -2.22 9.31
C LEU A 130 6.60 -1.79 9.22
N ARG A 131 7.02 -1.31 8.06
CA ARG A 131 8.27 -0.55 7.90
C ARG A 131 7.94 0.81 7.34
N TYR A 132 8.46 1.86 7.97
CA TYR A 132 8.42 3.19 7.39
C TYR A 132 9.80 3.54 6.84
N PHE A 133 9.87 3.72 5.53
CA PHE A 133 11.07 4.21 4.86
C PHE A 133 10.92 5.70 4.62
N ARG A 134 11.94 6.50 4.93
CA ARG A 134 11.93 7.95 4.74
C ARG A 134 13.13 8.38 3.90
N ARG A 135 12.94 9.37 3.04
CA ARG A 135 14.04 10.02 2.31
C ARG A 135 14.83 10.92 3.27
N ASN A 136 16.14 10.78 3.28
CA ASN A 136 17.03 11.64 4.06
C ASN A 136 17.47 12.88 3.26
N ALA A 137 18.21 13.78 3.89
CA ALA A 137 18.65 15.04 3.26
C ALA A 137 19.58 14.89 2.05
N SER A 138 20.11 13.69 1.80
CA SER A 138 21.01 13.36 0.68
C SER A 138 20.36 12.42 -0.34
N ASP A 139 19.02 12.39 -0.41
CA ASP A 139 18.21 11.52 -1.27
C ASP A 139 18.41 10.00 -1.04
N GLY A 140 19.04 9.64 0.09
CA GLY A 140 19.14 8.27 0.56
C GLY A 140 17.89 7.84 1.33
N VAL A 141 17.81 6.56 1.65
CA VAL A 141 16.68 5.98 2.41
C VAL A 141 17.13 5.61 3.82
N GLU A 142 16.35 6.01 4.82
CA GLU A 142 16.45 5.53 6.20
C GLU A 142 15.19 4.76 6.60
N VAL A 143 15.34 3.81 7.54
CA VAL A 143 14.22 3.07 8.13
C VAL A 143 13.89 3.72 9.46
N ILE A 144 12.62 4.04 9.67
CA ILE A 144 12.09 4.56 10.92
C ILE A 144 11.45 3.41 11.69
N ASP A 145 11.85 3.24 12.95
CA ASP A 145 11.23 2.27 13.85
C ASP A 145 9.81 2.74 14.20
N VAL A 146 8.82 1.89 13.91
CA VAL A 146 7.37 2.18 14.01
C VAL A 146 6.60 1.03 14.67
#